data_AF-A0A2G8RPT7-F1
#
_entry.id   AF-A0A2G8RPT7-F1
#
_cell.length_a   1.000
_cell.length_b   1.000
_cell.length_c   1.000
_cell.angle_alpha   90.00
_cell.angle_beta   90.00
_cell.angle_gamma   90.00
#
_symmetry.space_group_name_H-M   'P 1'
#
loop_
_entity.id
_entity.type
_entity.pdbx_description
1 polymer ?
#
loop_
_entity_poly.entity_id
_entity_poly.type
_entity_poly.pdbx_seq_one_letter_code
_entity_poly.pdbx_strand_id
1 'polypeptide(L)'
;MGHVARPRSLSRSRREREFQPERFLNPQTRDPMRFAFGFGRRICPGRHFADNSLFIIVAHVLHTLSIEPPLDRDGQPVQLEFRYTTDMVVS
;
A
#
# COMPACT_ATOMS: atom_id res chain seq x y z
N MET A 1 37.40 -1.35 6.05
CA MET A 1 36.89 -1.57 7.43
C MET A 1 35.65 -0.72 7.60
N GLY A 2 34.49 -1.36 7.77
CA GLY A 2 33.20 -0.69 7.84
C GLY A 2 32.09 -1.67 7.47
N HIS A 3 31.94 -2.72 8.28
CA HIS A 3 30.78 -3.61 8.16
C HIS A 3 29.54 -2.80 8.50
N VAL A 4 28.71 -2.52 7.50
CA VAL A 4 27.33 -2.09 7.73
C VAL A 4 26.67 -3.20 8.53
N ALA A 5 26.44 -2.92 9.81
CA ALA A 5 25.78 -3.85 10.72
C ALA A 5 24.38 -4.15 10.15
N ARG A 6 24.17 -5.38 9.69
CA ARG A 6 22.83 -5.87 9.36
C ARG A 6 21.99 -5.77 10.64
N PRO A 7 20.87 -5.03 10.66
CA PRO A 7 20.05 -4.96 11.87
C PRO A 7 19.63 -6.37 12.26
N ARG A 8 19.91 -6.71 13.53
CA ARG A 8 19.56 -7.99 14.16
C ARG A 8 18.10 -8.33 13.86
N SER A 9 17.88 -9.58 13.48
CA SER A 9 16.60 -10.18 13.10
C SER A 9 15.41 -9.63 13.91
N LEU A 10 14.75 -8.62 13.35
CA LEU A 10 13.46 -8.17 13.84
C LEU A 10 12.49 -9.34 13.70
N SER A 11 11.80 -9.67 14.79
CA SER A 11 10.74 -10.67 14.83
C SER A 11 9.73 -10.42 13.70
N ARG A 12 9.22 -11.51 13.11
CA ARG A 12 8.39 -11.52 11.89
C ARG A 12 7.24 -10.49 11.93
N SER A 13 6.70 -10.22 13.12
CA SER A 13 5.59 -9.29 13.36
C SER A 13 5.89 -7.81 13.11
N ARG A 14 7.16 -7.37 13.13
CA ARG A 14 7.50 -5.93 13.01
C ARG A 14 7.48 -5.42 11.56
N ARG A 15 7.69 -6.30 10.56
CA ARG A 15 7.67 -5.93 9.13
C ARG A 15 6.26 -5.82 8.55
N GLU A 16 5.25 -6.36 9.23
CA GLU A 16 3.87 -6.42 8.70
C GLU A 16 3.19 -5.06 8.64
N ARG A 17 3.61 -4.11 9.50
CA ARG A 17 3.08 -2.74 9.55
C ARG A 17 3.81 -1.77 8.60
N GLU A 18 4.85 -2.23 7.91
CA GLU A 18 5.63 -1.42 6.99
C GLU A 18 5.11 -1.61 5.56
N PHE A 19 4.87 -0.51 4.85
CA PHE A 19 4.50 -0.58 3.45
C PHE A 19 5.74 -0.89 2.60
N GLN A 20 5.91 -2.16 2.22
CA GLN A 20 7.02 -2.64 1.40
C GLN A 20 6.50 -3.20 0.06
N PRO A 21 6.34 -2.39 -1.00
CA PRO A 21 5.73 -2.84 -2.26
C PRO A 21 6.57 -3.91 -2.98
N GLU A 22 7.90 -3.88 -2.85
CA GLU A 22 8.83 -4.80 -3.51
C GLU A 22 8.65 -6.25 -3.01
N ARG A 23 7.97 -6.47 -1.88
CA ARG A 23 7.73 -7.81 -1.34
C ARG A 23 7.03 -8.75 -2.33
N PHE A 24 6.25 -8.20 -3.26
CA PHE A 24 5.52 -8.97 -4.27
C PHE A 24 6.33 -9.27 -5.53
N LEU A 25 7.58 -8.77 -5.63
CA LEU A 25 8.50 -9.19 -6.70
C LEU A 25 9.05 -10.61 -6.47
N ASN A 26 8.98 -11.13 -5.25
CA ASN A 26 9.34 -12.49 -4.93
C ASN A 26 8.17 -13.45 -5.30
N PRO A 27 8.35 -14.40 -6.23
CA PRO A 27 7.30 -15.35 -6.62
C PRO A 27 6.80 -16.25 -5.49
N GLN A 28 7.57 -16.38 -4.39
CA GLN A 28 7.17 -17.15 -3.21
C GLN A 28 6.23 -16.37 -2.29
N THR A 29 6.08 -15.06 -2.50
CA THR A 29 5.14 -14.24 -1.75
C THR A 29 3.71 -14.62 -2.13
N ARG A 30 2.85 -14.79 -1.13
CA ARG A 30 1.44 -15.11 -1.37
C ARG A 30 0.75 -13.92 -2.04
N ASP A 31 0.07 -14.22 -3.14
CA ASP A 31 -0.76 -13.27 -3.86
C ASP A 31 -1.94 -12.79 -2.99
N PRO A 32 -2.03 -11.48 -2.67
CA PRO A 32 -3.10 -10.93 -1.86
C PRO A 32 -4.48 -11.00 -2.52
N MET A 33 -4.53 -11.07 -3.86
CA MET A 33 -5.80 -11.14 -4.60
C MET A 33 -6.61 -12.39 -4.28
N ARG A 34 -5.96 -13.44 -3.76
CA ARG A 34 -6.60 -14.70 -3.37
C ARG A 34 -7.46 -14.58 -2.11
N PHE A 35 -7.29 -13.54 -1.29
CA PHE A 35 -7.98 -13.42 -0.01
C PHE A 35 -8.49 -12.01 0.32
N ALA A 36 -7.98 -10.95 -0.32
CA ALA A 36 -8.40 -9.57 -0.08
C ALA A 36 -9.88 -9.31 -0.40
N PHE A 37 -10.47 -10.11 -1.30
CA PHE A 37 -11.84 -9.95 -1.79
C PHE A 37 -12.84 -10.97 -1.22
N GLY A 38 -12.45 -11.69 -0.16
CA GLY A 38 -13.25 -12.76 0.43
C GLY A 38 -13.13 -14.10 -0.32
N PHE A 39 -14.01 -15.05 0.00
CA PHE A 39 -13.90 -16.44 -0.46
C PHE A 39 -15.27 -17.05 -0.87
N GLY A 40 -15.20 -18.13 -1.64
CA GLY A 40 -16.37 -18.98 -1.96
C GLY A 40 -17.41 -18.29 -2.84
N ARG A 41 -18.67 -18.69 -2.69
CA ARG A 41 -19.80 -18.22 -3.52
C ARG A 41 -20.12 -16.73 -3.39
N ARG A 42 -19.59 -16.05 -2.36
CA ARG A 42 -19.82 -14.62 -2.07
C ARG A 42 -18.53 -13.80 -2.17
N ILE A 43 -17.50 -14.34 -2.81
CA ILE A 43 -16.31 -13.58 -3.18
C ILE A 43 -16.72 -12.34 -3.97
N CYS A 44 -16.05 -11.21 -3.76
CA CYS A 44 -16.40 -9.95 -4.42
C CYS A 44 -16.47 -10.15 -5.94
N PRO A 45 -17.64 -9.93 -6.57
CA PRO A 45 -17.79 -10.11 -8.01
C PRO A 45 -16.97 -9.07 -8.79
N GLY A 46 -16.72 -7.90 -8.19
CA GLY A 46 -15.94 -6.81 -8.77
C GLY A 46 -14.41 -6.94 -8.66
N ARG A 47 -13.86 -8.03 -8.10
CA ARG A 47 -12.42 -8.14 -7.81
C ARG A 47 -11.50 -7.91 -9.02
N HIS A 48 -11.90 -8.40 -10.20
CA HIS A 48 -11.10 -8.27 -11.43
C HIS A 48 -11.16 -6.85 -11.98
N PHE A 49 -12.34 -6.21 -11.91
CA PHE A 49 -12.49 -4.82 -12.27
C PHE A 49 -11.68 -3.91 -11.34
N ALA A 50 -11.75 -4.16 -10.03
CA ALA A 50 -11.02 -3.38 -9.03
C ALA A 50 -9.50 -3.49 -9.22
N ASP A 51 -8.98 -4.70 -9.43
CA ASP A 51 -7.55 -4.94 -9.64
C ASP A 51 -7.02 -4.21 -10.89
N ASN A 52 -7.69 -4.39 -12.03
CA ASN A 52 -7.31 -3.72 -13.28
C ASN A 52 -7.42 -2.19 -13.17
N SER A 53 -8.50 -1.69 -12.57
CA SER A 53 -8.72 -0.25 -12.42
C SER A 53 -7.67 0.37 -11.52
N LEU A 54 -7.33 -0.28 -10.40
CA LEU A 54 -6.31 0.21 -9.47
C LEU A 54 -4.94 0.26 -10.15
N PHE A 55 -4.57 -0.79 -10.90
CA PHE A 55 -3.32 -0.81 -11.65
C PHE A 55 -3.24 0.36 -12.64
N ILE A 56 -4.30 0.57 -13.44
CA ILE A 56 -4.34 1.66 -14.43
C ILE A 56 -4.27 3.02 -13.75
N ILE A 57 -5.03 3.24 -12.67
CA ILE A 57 -5.03 4.51 -11.94
C ILE A 57 -3.64 4.82 -11.40
N VAL A 58 -2.98 3.86 -10.74
CA VAL A 58 -1.64 4.07 -10.18
C VAL A 58 -0.63 4.34 -11.31
N ALA A 59 -0.66 3.54 -12.38
CA ALA A 59 0.24 3.74 -13.52
C ALA A 59 0.03 5.13 -14.17
N HIS A 60 -1.22 5.56 -14.31
CA HIS A 60 -1.56 6.84 -14.92
C HIS A 60 -1.12 8.01 -14.05
N VAL A 61 -1.38 7.95 -12.73
CA VAL A 61 -0.93 8.97 -11.78
C VAL A 61 0.60 9.10 -11.82
N LEU A 62 1.33 7.98 -11.76
CA LEU A 62 2.79 7.98 -11.80
C LEU A 62 3.35 8.45 -13.14
N HIS A 63 2.61 8.28 -14.23
CA HIS A 63 3.04 8.73 -15.56
C HIS A 63 2.81 10.23 -15.79
N THR A 64 1.76 10.80 -15.19
CA THR A 64 1.28 12.14 -15.54
C THR A 64 1.49 13.20 -14.46
N LEU A 65 1.73 12.79 -13.20
CA LEU A 65 1.80 13.68 -12.05
C LEU A 65 3.07 13.46 -11.22
N SER A 66 3.55 14.55 -10.61
CA SER A 66 4.49 14.49 -9.50
C SER A 66 3.71 14.59 -8.18
N ILE A 67 3.85 13.58 -7.32
CA ILE A 67 3.19 13.56 -6.01
C ILE A 67 4.10 14.24 -4.99
N GLU A 68 3.65 15.38 -4.47
CA GLU A 68 4.39 16.19 -3.50
C GLU A 68 3.50 16.58 -2.31
N PRO A 69 4.07 16.81 -1.12
CA PRO A 69 3.30 17.27 0.04
C PRO A 69 2.75 18.68 -0.21
N PRO A 70 1.59 19.02 0.38
CA PRO A 70 1.09 20.39 0.33
C PRO A 70 2.06 21.32 1.06
N LEU A 71 2.14 22.57 0.59
CA LEU A 71 2.99 23.61 1.18
C LEU A 71 2.18 24.49 2.12
N ASP A 72 2.80 24.95 3.21
CA ASP A 72 2.24 25.98 4.08
C ASP A 72 2.41 27.40 3.48
N ARG A 73 2.08 28.42 4.28
CA ARG A 73 2.15 29.83 3.84
C ARG A 73 3.59 30.31 3.57
N ASP A 74 4.57 29.65 4.17
CA ASP A 74 5.99 29.96 4.06
C ASP A 74 6.69 29.06 3.02
N GLY A 75 5.91 28.26 2.28
CA GLY A 75 6.40 27.38 1.23
C GLY A 75 7.04 26.08 1.74
N GLN A 76 6.85 25.71 3.01
CA GLN A 76 7.42 24.50 3.59
C GLN A 76 6.47 23.30 3.49
N PRO A 77 6.98 22.07 3.29
CA PRO A 77 6.17 20.85 3.29
C PRO A 77 5.41 20.63 4.59
N VAL A 78 4.09 20.47 4.50
CA VAL A 78 3.24 20.16 5.66
C VAL A 78 3.34 18.67 5.99
N GLN A 79 3.52 18.35 7.27
CA GLN A 79 3.48 16.98 7.75
C GLN A 79 2.04 16.43 7.67
N LEU A 80 1.87 15.32 6.94
CA LEU A 80 0.57 14.68 6.78
C LEU A 80 0.19 13.88 8.03
N GLU A 81 -0.93 14.25 8.66
CA GLU A 81 -1.57 13.44 9.70
C GLU A 81 -2.58 12.49 9.07
N PHE A 82 -2.39 11.18 9.27
CA PHE A 82 -3.35 10.18 8.81
C PHE A 82 -4.62 10.23 9.68
N ARG A 83 -5.77 10.56 9.09
CA ARG A 83 -7.08 10.53 9.76
C ARG A 83 -7.94 9.41 9.17
N TYR A 84 -8.21 8.38 9.95
CA TYR A 84 -9.23 7.38 9.62
C TYR A 84 -10.61 8.01 9.82
N THR A 85 -11.47 7.93 8.82
CA THR A 85 -12.89 8.17 9.04
C THR A 85 -13.50 6.92 9.67
N THR A 86 -14.29 7.09 10.73
CA THR A 86 -14.86 5.96 11.52
C THR A 86 -16.25 5.57 11.04
N ASP A 87 -16.73 6.17 9.95
CA ASP A 87 -18.01 5.87 9.34
C ASP A 87 -17.94 4.53 8.61
N MET A 88 -18.41 3.51 9.32
CA MET A 88 -18.69 2.21 8.74
C MET A 88 -19.98 2.33 7.92
N VAL A 89 -19.87 2.45 6.59
CA VAL A 89 -21.01 2.28 5.68
C VAL A 89 -21.38 0.79 5.67
N VAL A 90 -22.21 0.38 6.63
CA VAL A 90 -22.99 -0.86 6.53
C VAL A 90 -24.34 -0.44 5.98
N SER A 91 -24.60 -0.84 4.75
CA SER A 91 -25.93 -0.71 4.14
C SER A 91 -26.91 -1.75 4.70
#